data_AF-K3WR00-F1
#
_entry.id   AF-K3WR00-F1
#
_cell.length_a   1.000
_cell.length_b   1.000
_cell.length_c   1.000
_cell.angle_alpha   90.00
_cell.angle_beta   90.00
_cell.angle_gamma   90.00
#
_symmetry.space_group_name_H-M   'P 1'
#
loop_
_entity.id
_entity.type
_entity.pdbx_description
1 polymer ?
#
loop_
_entity_poly.entity_id
_entity_poly.type
_entity_poly.pdbx_seq_one_letter_code
_entity_poly.pdbx_strand_id
1 'polypeptide(L)'
;MTVLVDCGTSQNFVSKSALKQSLQTYERLVHNGKREKMTVRLADGSAVHAEGIQVELSFRFCDFVCKKTFVVLAMGSKYDLILGMP
;
A
#
# COMPACT_ATOMS: atom_id res chain seq x y z
N MET A 1 7.77 10.56 -5.61
CA MET A 1 7.01 9.32 -5.37
C MET A 1 7.38 8.31 -6.45
N THR A 2 7.77 7.09 -6.09
CA THR A 2 8.09 6.00 -7.03
C THR A 2 7.00 4.95 -7.04
N VAL A 3 6.59 4.49 -8.22
CA VAL A 3 5.51 3.51 -8.39
C VAL A 3 6.05 2.29 -9.12
N LEU A 4 5.75 1.10 -8.61
CA LEU A 4 5.90 -0.16 -9.31
C LEU A 4 4.53 -0.62 -9.80
N VAL A 5 4.42 -1.02 -11.07
CA VAL A 5 3.26 -1.76 -11.59
C VAL A 5 3.66 -3.22 -11.64
N ASP A 6 3.00 -4.06 -10.85
CA ASP A 6 3.38 -5.45 -10.65
C ASP A 6 2.15 -6.36 -10.79
N CYS A 7 2.04 -7.01 -11.96
CA CYS A 7 0.95 -7.95 -12.21
C CYS A 7 1.05 -9.24 -11.36
N GLY A 8 2.18 -9.47 -10.69
CA GLY A 8 2.38 -10.59 -9.77
C GLY A 8 1.75 -10.38 -8.39
N THR A 9 1.28 -9.17 -8.06
CA THR A 9 0.64 -8.90 -6.77
C THR A 9 -0.88 -8.88 -6.90
N SER A 10 -1.56 -9.51 -5.95
CA SER A 10 -3.04 -9.57 -5.89
C SER A 10 -3.67 -8.36 -5.21
N GLN A 11 -2.88 -7.38 -4.79
CA GLN A 11 -3.33 -6.20 -4.06
C GLN A 11 -2.45 -5.01 -4.39
N ASN A 12 -3.00 -3.80 -4.18
CA ASN A 12 -2.21 -2.59 -4.19
C ASN A 12 -1.57 -2.36 -2.82
N PHE A 13 -0.31 -1.93 -2.80
CA PHE A 13 0.43 -1.65 -1.57
C PHE A 13 0.96 -0.23 -1.54
N VAL A 14 1.01 0.34 -0.34
CA VAL A 14 1.65 1.63 -0.08
C VAL A 14 2.66 1.48 1.05
N SER A 15 3.83 2.07 0.88
CA SER A 15 4.84 2.07 1.92
C SER A 15 4.44 3.03 3.04
N LYS A 16 4.73 2.63 4.28
CA LYS A 16 4.51 3.50 5.44
C LYS A 16 5.26 4.83 5.31
N SER A 17 6.46 4.84 4.72
CA SER A 17 7.25 6.05 4.46
C SER A 17 6.60 7.02 3.47
N ALA A 18 5.92 6.51 2.43
CA ALA A 18 5.21 7.35 1.48
C ALA A 18 4.09 8.16 2.14
N LEU A 19 3.41 7.57 3.13
CA LEU A 19 2.36 8.26 3.88
C LEU A 19 2.89 9.26 4.91
N LYS A 20 4.13 9.08 5.40
CA LYS A 20 4.75 9.97 6.40
C LYS A 20 5.07 11.37 5.87
N GLN A 21 5.04 11.59 4.56
CA GLN A 21 5.19 12.94 3.98
C GLN A 21 4.07 13.89 4.43
N SER A 22 2.96 13.36 4.95
CA SER A 22 1.98 14.09 5.76
C SER A 22 1.64 13.28 7.01
N LEU A 23 2.31 13.60 8.12
CA LEU A 23 2.14 12.91 9.41
C LEU A 23 0.66 12.86 9.86
N GLN A 24 -0.05 13.99 9.70
CA GLN A 24 -1.47 14.12 10.04
C GLN A 24 -2.36 13.20 9.19
N THR A 25 -2.06 13.06 7.89
CA THR A 25 -2.78 12.16 6.99
C THR A 25 -2.51 10.71 7.37
N TYR A 26 -1.26 10.35 7.66
CA TYR A 26 -0.89 9.01 8.10
C TYR A 26 -1.59 8.63 9.41
N GLU A 27 -1.55 9.48 10.45
CA GLU A 27 -2.20 9.21 11.73
C GLU A 27 -3.71 9.02 11.59
N ARG A 28 -4.38 9.89 10.83
CA ARG A 28 -5.81 9.77 10.56
C ARG A 28 -6.15 8.48 9.80
N LEU A 29 -5.33 8.12 8.82
CA LEU A 29 -5.52 6.88 8.04
C LEU A 29 -5.26 5.63 8.87
N VAL A 30 -4.28 5.64 9.77
CA VAL A 30 -4.01 4.52 10.68
C VAL A 30 -5.10 4.37 11.73
N HIS A 31 -5.65 5.49 12.22
CA HIS A 31 -6.70 5.47 13.23
C HIS A 31 -8.04 5.01 12.65
N ASN A 32 -8.39 5.45 11.44
CA ASN A 32 -9.68 5.16 10.81
C ASN A 32 -9.63 3.97 9.84
N GLY A 33 -8.43 3.51 9.47
CA GLY A 33 -8.23 2.44 8.50
C GLY A 33 -8.65 1.08 9.05
N LYS A 34 -9.24 0.25 8.18
CA LYS A 34 -9.62 -1.11 8.56
C LYS A 34 -8.36 -1.97 8.68
N ARG A 35 -8.15 -2.55 9.86
CA ARG A 35 -7.04 -3.48 10.10
C ARG A 35 -7.43 -4.87 9.63
N GLU A 36 -6.53 -5.51 8.91
CA GLU A 36 -6.71 -6.87 8.40
C GLU A 36 -5.44 -7.68 8.64
N LYS A 37 -5.62 -8.88 9.20
CA LYS A 37 -4.53 -9.86 9.26
C LYS A 37 -4.42 -10.53 7.90
N MET A 38 -3.23 -10.47 7.32
CA MET A 38 -2.98 -11.02 5.99
C MET A 38 -1.74 -11.89 5.99
N THR A 39 -1.70 -12.83 5.05
CA THR A 39 -0.50 -13.60 4.75
C THR A 39 -0.01 -13.16 3.37
N VAL A 40 1.20 -12.61 3.31
CA VAL A 40 1.83 -12.13 2.07
C VAL A 40 2.88 -13.14 1.64
N ARG A 41 2.82 -13.59 0.38
CA ARG A 41 3.88 -14.41 -0.20
C ARG A 41 4.89 -13.50 -0.89
N LEU A 42 6.15 -13.57 -0.48
CA LEU A 42 7.25 -12.79 -1.04
C LEU A 42 7.82 -13.47 -2.29
N ALA A 43 8.66 -12.73 -3.03
CA ALA A 43 9.29 -13.22 -4.25
C ALA A 43 10.22 -14.41 -4.03
N ASP A 44 10.78 -14.56 -2.82
CA ASP A 44 11.57 -15.74 -2.41
C ASP A 44 10.71 -16.96 -2.07
N GLY A 45 9.38 -16.84 -2.23
CA GLY A 45 8.40 -17.89 -1.94
C GLY A 45 7.99 -17.98 -0.47
N SER A 46 8.65 -17.25 0.44
CA SER A 46 8.27 -17.24 1.85
C SER A 46 6.91 -16.58 2.07
N ALA A 47 6.17 -17.09 3.04
CA ALA A 47 4.91 -16.48 3.49
C ALA A 47 5.15 -15.74 4.81
N VAL A 48 4.79 -14.46 4.85
CA VAL A 48 4.91 -13.62 6.04
C VAL A 48 3.51 -13.20 6.51
N HIS A 49 3.27 -13.29 7.81
CA HIS A 49 2.08 -12.70 8.40
C HIS A 49 2.29 -11.21 8.59
N ALA A 50 1.38 -10.41 8.07
CA ALA A 50 1.39 -8.96 8.22
C ALA A 50 0.05 -8.48 8.78
N GLU A 51 0.09 -7.40 9.55
CA GLU A 51 -1.08 -6.59 9.83
C GLU A 51 -1.11 -5.47 8.79
N GLY A 52 -2.03 -5.60 7.83
CA GLY A 52 -2.26 -4.59 6.82
C GLY A 52 -3.30 -3.60 7.31
N ILE A 53 -3.06 -2.30 7.07
CA ILE A 53 -4.11 -1.30 7.21
C ILE A 53 -4.65 -1.03 5.82
N GLN A 54 -5.92 -1.35 5.58
CA GLN A 54 -6.60 -0.97 4.36
C GLN A 54 -6.94 0.52 4.41
N VAL A 55 -6.44 1.26 3.43
CA VAL A 55 -6.66 2.70 3.28
C VAL A 55 -7.13 2.98 1.86
N GLU A 56 -8.12 3.85 1.74
CA GLU A 56 -8.55 4.33 0.43
C GLU A 56 -7.76 5.59 0.08
N LEU A 57 -7.01 5.53 -1.03
CA LEU A 57 -6.19 6.64 -1.49
C LEU A 57 -6.69 7.11 -2.85
N SER A 58 -6.74 8.42 -3.03
CA SER A 58 -6.91 9.04 -4.33
C SER A 58 -5.53 9.37 -4.91
N PHE A 59 -5.27 8.94 -6.13
CA PHE A 59 -4.04 9.29 -6.85
C PHE A 59 -4.38 9.78 -8.25
N ARG A 60 -3.52 10.66 -8.77
CA ARG A 60 -3.62 11.20 -10.13
C ARG A 60 -2.41 10.75 -10.93
N PHE A 61 -2.67 10.22 -12.12
CA PHE A 61 -1.66 9.95 -13.13
C PHE A 61 -2.00 10.77 -14.37
N CYS A 62 -1.22 11.83 -14.64
CA CYS A 62 -1.56 12.85 -15.65
C CYS A 62 -2.95 13.46 -15.41
N ASP A 63 -3.91 13.21 -16.30
CA ASP A 63 -5.30 13.64 -16.24
C ASP A 63 -6.24 12.59 -15.62
N PHE A 64 -5.77 11.36 -15.44
CA PHE A 64 -6.53 10.29 -14.82
C PHE A 64 -6.51 10.42 -13.29
N VAL A 65 -7.69 10.52 -12.68
CA VAL A 65 -7.86 10.50 -11.22
C VAL A 65 -8.55 9.21 -10.83
N CYS A 66 -7.93 8.48 -9.90
CA CYS A 66 -8.44 7.21 -9.42
C CYS A 66 -8.50 7.17 -7.90
N LYS A 67 -9.48 6.45 -7.38
CA LYS A 67 -9.61 6.11 -5.96
C LYS A 67 -9.51 4.60 -5.83
N LYS A 68 -8.55 4.11 -5.06
CA LYS A 68 -8.31 2.68 -4.86
C LYS A 68 -7.98 2.38 -3.39
N THR A 69 -8.29 1.16 -2.98
CA THR A 69 -7.83 0.62 -1.70
C THR A 69 -6.40 0.13 -1.83
N PHE A 70 -5.58 0.50 -0.85
CA PHE A 70 -4.21 0.07 -0.68
C PHE A 70 -4.07 -0.59 0.69
N VAL A 71 -3.18 -1.57 0.75
CA VAL A 71 -2.70 -2.11 2.01
C VAL A 71 -1.42 -1.37 2.40
N VAL A 72 -1.44 -0.72 3.57
CA VAL A 72 -0.23 -0.15 4.16
C VAL A 72 0.60 -1.26 4.76
N LEU A 73 1.85 -1.40 4.30
CA LEU A 73 2.80 -2.34 4.88
C LEU A 73 4.06 -1.63 5.38
N ALA A 74 4.56 -2.09 6.53
CA ALA A 74 5.88 -1.74 7.03
C ALA A 74 6.94 -2.60 6.34
N MET A 75 7.12 -2.40 5.04
CA MET A 75 8.13 -3.10 4.23
C MET A 75 9.26 -2.12 3.89
N GLY A 76 10.51 -2.59 3.90
CA GLY A 76 11.67 -1.84 3.38
C GLY A 76 11.70 -1.76 1.85
N SER A 77 10.54 -1.63 1.20
CA SER A 77 10.44 -1.51 -0.24
C SER A 77 11.09 -0.21 -0.71
N LYS A 78 11.81 -0.27 -1.83
CA LYS A 78 12.33 0.94 -2.51
C LYS A 78 11.23 1.76 -3.21
N TYR A 79 10.01 1.22 -3.30
CA TYR A 79 8.88 1.85 -3.97
C TYR A 79 7.89 2.44 -2.97
N ASP A 80 7.35 3.61 -3.29
CA ASP A 80 6.30 4.26 -2.49
C ASP A 80 4.95 3.60 -2.68
N LEU A 81 4.61 3.22 -3.92
CA LEU A 81 3.39 2.52 -4.29
C LEU A 81 3.70 1.28 -5.12
N ILE A 82 2.92 0.22 -4.92
CA ILE A 82 2.86 -0.96 -5.80
C ILE A 82 1.41 -1.10 -6.26
N LEU A 83 1.19 -1.03 -7.57
CA LEU A 83 -0.11 -1.27 -8.19
C LEU A 83 -0.16 -2.71 -8.66
N GLY A 84 -1.08 -3.47 -8.08
CA GLY A 84 -1.30 -4.88 -8.37
C GLY A 84 -2.52 -5.13 -9.26
N MET A 85 -2.92 -6.39 -9.30
CA MET A 85 -4.14 -6.89 -9.93
C MET A 85 -5.13 -7.39 -8.85
N PRO A 86 -5.78 -6.48 -8.11
CA PRO A 86 -6.82 -6.83 -7.14
C PRO A 86 -8.13 -7.31 -7.79
#